data_AF-A0A959UJU5-F1
#
_entry.id   AF-A0A959UJU5-F1
#
_cell.length_a   1.000
_cell.length_b   1.000
_cell.length_c   1.000
_cell.angle_alpha   90.00
_cell.angle_beta   90.00
_cell.angle_gamma   90.00
#
_symmetry.space_group_name_H-M   'P 1'
#
loop_
_entity.id
_entity.type
_entity.pdbx_description
1 polymer ?
#
loop_
_entity_poly.entity_id
_entity_poly.type
_entity_poly.pdbx_seq_one_letter_code
_entity_poly.pdbx_strand_id
1 'polypeptide(L)'
;MLNLNEVQTYDITGKEHPVLVHHLPTDYGLETITIYDNTVFLGSTTALYILDISNPAAPAILSQSDRLSDIGFSGCDPVVVQGNYAYSTIKTIENVCGNFSASSELVVYDVSDKTAPLVLGTYLLDIPNGLGYKDHYLFVCDEGRDQVVIFDISDPNELFETSYAISVIDPYDLIIDGQKMIVSTKTEFQIFDVTDVEQIKKVGLILK
;
A
#
# COMPACT_ATOMS: atom_id res chain seq x y z
N MET A 1 -13.43 -12.62 -7.88
CA MET A 1 -13.90 -11.22 -7.82
C MET A 1 -13.86 -10.84 -6.36
N LEU A 2 -13.01 -9.89 -5.98
CA LEU A 2 -12.97 -9.38 -4.61
C LEU A 2 -14.31 -8.75 -4.28
N ASN A 3 -14.74 -8.85 -3.03
CA ASN A 3 -15.89 -8.09 -2.57
C ASN A 3 -15.42 -6.64 -2.39
N LEU A 4 -15.99 -5.73 -3.17
CA LEU A 4 -15.55 -4.34 -3.18
C LEU A 4 -16.19 -3.50 -2.07
N ASN A 5 -17.19 -4.02 -1.36
CA ASN A 5 -18.07 -3.23 -0.49
C ASN A 5 -18.16 -3.76 0.95
N GLU A 6 -17.45 -4.83 1.28
CA GLU A 6 -17.42 -5.37 2.64
C GLU A 6 -16.16 -6.15 2.91
N VAL A 7 -15.76 -6.15 4.18
CA VAL A 7 -14.80 -7.08 4.74
C VAL A 7 -15.54 -8.33 5.21
N GLN A 8 -15.13 -9.48 4.69
CA GLN A 8 -15.66 -10.78 5.09
C GLN A 8 -14.69 -11.48 6.03
N THR A 9 -15.19 -11.98 7.15
CA THR A 9 -14.38 -12.74 8.12
C THR A 9 -14.75 -14.21 8.05
N TYR A 10 -13.75 -15.07 7.85
CA TYR A 10 -13.93 -16.51 7.77
C TYR A 10 -13.22 -17.20 8.95
N ASP A 11 -13.93 -18.09 9.64
CA ASP A 11 -13.33 -19.09 10.53
C ASP A 11 -12.71 -20.20 9.67
N ILE A 12 -11.41 -20.39 9.82
CA ILE A 12 -10.60 -21.38 9.08
C ILE A 12 -10.13 -22.56 9.94
N THR A 13 -10.71 -22.76 11.13
CA THR A 13 -10.41 -23.93 11.98
C THR A 13 -10.69 -25.25 11.26
N GLY A 14 -11.79 -25.31 10.49
CA GLY A 14 -12.06 -26.35 9.51
C GLY A 14 -11.33 -26.07 8.19
N LYS A 15 -10.09 -26.53 8.05
CA LYS A 15 -9.20 -26.22 6.90
C LYS A 15 -9.82 -26.40 5.51
N GLU A 16 -10.70 -27.39 5.35
CA GLU A 16 -11.35 -27.69 4.06
C GLU A 16 -12.71 -26.99 3.90
N HIS A 17 -13.24 -26.42 4.97
CA HIS A 17 -14.56 -25.81 5.03
C HIS A 17 -14.53 -24.49 5.83
N PRO A 18 -13.94 -23.41 5.28
CA PRO A 18 -14.02 -22.09 5.88
C PRO A 18 -15.48 -21.67 6.08
N VAL A 19 -15.80 -21.12 7.25
CA VAL A 19 -17.15 -20.65 7.58
C VAL A 19 -17.14 -19.14 7.65
N LEU A 20 -18.00 -18.48 6.87
CA LEU A 20 -18.22 -17.04 6.96
C LEU A 20 -18.91 -16.72 8.29
N VAL A 21 -18.24 -15.97 9.17
CA VAL A 21 -18.72 -15.67 10.53
C VAL A 21 -19.12 -14.21 10.73
N HIS A 22 -18.66 -13.31 9.86
CA HIS A 22 -18.98 -11.88 9.97
C HIS A 22 -18.88 -11.15 8.63
N HIS A 23 -19.72 -10.13 8.50
CA HIS A 23 -19.73 -9.16 7.41
C HIS A 23 -19.61 -7.76 8.01
N LEU A 24 -18.63 -6.99 7.53
CA LEU A 24 -18.46 -5.60 7.88
C LEU A 24 -18.59 -4.76 6.60
N PRO A 25 -19.73 -4.09 6.38
CA PRO A 25 -19.90 -3.20 5.24
C PRO A 25 -18.88 -2.06 5.27
N THR A 26 -18.34 -1.74 4.10
CA THR A 26 -17.47 -0.58 3.84
C THR A 26 -18.03 0.19 2.65
N ASP A 27 -17.32 1.23 2.23
CA ASP A 27 -17.57 1.88 0.95
C ASP A 27 -17.08 0.99 -0.20
N TYR A 28 -17.27 1.48 -1.42
CA TYR A 28 -16.84 0.82 -2.64
C TYR A 28 -15.32 0.85 -2.84
N GLY A 29 -14.81 -0.24 -3.41
CA GLY A 29 -13.48 -0.31 -3.98
C GLY A 29 -12.39 -0.60 -2.96
N LEU A 30 -12.61 -1.52 -2.02
CA LEU A 30 -11.51 -2.10 -1.22
C LEU A 30 -10.48 -2.78 -2.14
N GLU A 31 -9.20 -2.43 -2.00
CA GLU A 31 -8.11 -2.91 -2.87
C GLU A 31 -7.00 -3.63 -2.09
N THR A 32 -6.62 -3.12 -0.92
CA THR A 32 -5.50 -3.65 -0.13
C THR A 32 -5.89 -3.95 1.31
N ILE A 33 -5.18 -4.89 1.92
CA ILE A 33 -5.30 -5.23 3.34
C ILE A 33 -3.91 -5.44 3.93
N THR A 34 -3.59 -4.66 4.95
CA THR A 34 -2.36 -4.78 5.73
C THR A 34 -2.69 -4.95 7.20
N ILE A 35 -2.05 -5.93 7.84
CA ILE A 35 -2.19 -6.17 9.28
C ILE A 35 -0.92 -5.71 9.97
N TYR A 36 -1.07 -4.85 10.98
CA TYR A 36 0.02 -4.41 11.84
C TYR A 36 -0.48 -4.21 13.27
N ASP A 37 0.22 -4.76 14.26
CA ASP A 37 -0.09 -4.58 15.69
C ASP A 37 -1.59 -4.70 16.03
N ASN A 38 -2.18 -5.87 15.73
CA ASN A 38 -3.59 -6.19 15.96
C ASN A 38 -4.58 -5.16 15.37
N THR A 39 -4.19 -4.52 14.28
CA THR A 39 -4.97 -3.51 13.56
C THR A 39 -4.92 -3.86 12.09
N VAL A 40 -6.05 -3.73 11.41
CA VAL A 40 -6.15 -3.90 9.95
C VAL A 40 -6.25 -2.52 9.31
N PHE A 41 -5.43 -2.29 8.29
CA PHE A 41 -5.44 -1.10 7.45
C PHE A 41 -5.92 -1.51 6.07
N LEU A 42 -7.00 -0.88 5.60
CA LEU A 42 -7.56 -1.14 4.27
C LEU A 42 -7.47 0.11 3.43
N GLY A 43 -6.80 0.01 2.28
CA GLY A 43 -6.91 1.03 1.24
C GLY A 43 -8.12 0.72 0.38
N SER A 44 -8.95 1.74 0.16
CA SER A 44 -10.03 1.72 -0.82
C SER A 44 -9.87 2.82 -1.85
N THR A 45 -10.77 2.83 -2.82
CA THR A 45 -10.86 3.94 -3.79
C THR A 45 -11.33 5.28 -3.19
N THR A 46 -11.63 5.34 -1.91
CA THR A 46 -12.18 6.55 -1.27
C THR A 46 -11.58 6.85 0.10
N ALA A 47 -10.94 5.87 0.75
CA ALA A 47 -10.48 6.04 2.11
C ALA A 47 -9.37 5.05 2.48
N LEU A 48 -8.62 5.42 3.52
CA LEU A 48 -7.88 4.47 4.34
C LEU A 48 -8.77 4.12 5.54
N TYR A 49 -9.17 2.86 5.69
CA TYR A 49 -9.84 2.37 6.89
C TYR A 49 -8.84 1.81 7.87
N ILE A 50 -9.12 2.03 9.15
CA ILE A 50 -8.40 1.42 10.26
C ILE A 50 -9.41 0.62 11.07
N LEU A 51 -9.15 -0.68 11.21
CA LEU A 51 -10.05 -1.64 11.85
C LEU A 51 -9.37 -2.24 13.08
N ASP A 52 -10.12 -2.32 14.17
CA ASP A 52 -9.79 -3.14 15.33
C ASP A 52 -10.12 -4.60 15.04
N ILE A 53 -9.15 -5.47 15.33
CA ILE A 53 -9.30 -6.93 15.27
C ILE A 53 -9.08 -7.60 16.63
N SER A 54 -9.26 -6.86 17.73
CA SER A 54 -9.25 -7.42 19.11
C SER A 54 -10.21 -8.60 19.28
N ASN A 55 -11.36 -8.56 18.59
CA ASN A 55 -12.18 -9.73 18.30
C ASN A 55 -12.02 -10.11 16.82
N PRO A 56 -11.16 -11.08 16.46
CA PRO A 56 -10.91 -11.42 15.07
C PRO A 56 -12.13 -12.04 14.36
N ALA A 57 -13.12 -12.53 15.12
CA ALA A 57 -14.36 -13.05 14.55
C ALA A 57 -15.37 -11.94 14.19
N ALA A 58 -15.17 -10.71 14.69
CA ALA A 58 -16.00 -9.56 14.37
C ALA A 58 -15.17 -8.26 14.40
N PRO A 59 -14.37 -8.00 13.35
CA PRO A 59 -13.64 -6.74 13.18
C PRO A 59 -14.56 -5.52 13.24
N ALA A 60 -14.06 -4.39 13.76
CA ALA A 60 -14.80 -3.15 13.86
C ALA A 60 -14.00 -1.97 13.28
N ILE A 61 -14.66 -1.05 12.59
CA ILE A 61 -14.02 0.17 12.09
C ILE A 61 -13.70 1.08 13.30
N LEU A 62 -12.43 1.43 13.46
CA LEU A 62 -11.98 2.45 14.41
C LEU A 62 -12.09 3.84 13.81
N SER A 63 -11.66 3.97 12.56
CA SER A 63 -11.69 5.23 11.81
C SER A 63 -11.61 4.96 10.31
N GLN A 64 -11.90 6.00 9.56
CA GLN A 64 -11.57 6.12 8.16
C GLN A 64 -10.98 7.51 7.93
N SER A 65 -10.01 7.64 7.04
CA SER A 65 -9.50 8.96 6.69
C SER A 65 -10.60 9.77 5.97
N ASP A 66 -10.71 11.06 6.29
CA ASP A 66 -11.66 11.99 5.67
C ASP A 66 -11.27 12.35 4.21
N ARG A 67 -10.60 11.45 3.48
CA ARG A 67 -10.04 11.74 2.16
C ARG A 67 -11.12 11.78 1.05
N LEU A 68 -11.83 12.91 1.08
CA LEU A 68 -12.33 13.71 -0.04
C LEU A 68 -13.53 13.16 -0.82
N SER A 69 -14.67 13.81 -0.55
CA SER A 69 -15.78 13.98 -1.50
C SER A 69 -15.38 14.66 -2.83
N ASP A 70 -14.11 15.10 -2.98
CA ASP A 70 -13.68 16.01 -4.05
C ASP A 70 -12.50 15.50 -4.90
N ILE A 71 -11.84 14.38 -4.57
CA ILE A 71 -10.81 13.75 -5.42
C ILE A 71 -11.02 12.24 -5.48
N GLY A 72 -11.26 11.70 -6.67
CA GLY A 72 -11.46 10.26 -6.84
C GLY A 72 -10.13 9.51 -6.73
N PHE A 73 -10.07 8.39 -6.00
CA PHE A 73 -9.00 7.43 -6.29
C PHE A 73 -9.30 6.70 -7.59
N SER A 74 -8.21 6.32 -8.25
CA SER A 74 -8.15 5.45 -9.40
C SER A 74 -7.24 4.24 -9.09
N GLY A 75 -7.71 3.33 -8.23
CA GLY A 75 -7.29 1.92 -8.15
C GLY A 75 -5.85 1.58 -7.72
N CYS A 76 -5.69 0.38 -7.13
CA CYS A 76 -4.41 -0.25 -6.79
C CYS A 76 -3.49 0.63 -5.95
N ASP A 77 -3.97 1.08 -4.79
CA ASP A 77 -3.25 1.94 -3.87
C ASP A 77 -2.93 1.15 -2.59
N PRO A 78 -1.74 0.52 -2.52
CA PRO A 78 -1.38 -0.30 -1.39
C PRO A 78 -1.12 0.56 -0.17
N VAL A 79 -1.21 -0.05 1.01
CA VAL A 79 -0.88 0.59 2.29
C VAL A 79 0.12 -0.30 2.99
N VAL A 80 1.25 0.24 3.45
CA VAL A 80 2.15 -0.45 4.38
C VAL A 80 2.28 0.34 5.67
N VAL A 81 2.53 -0.36 6.77
CA VAL A 81 2.59 0.23 8.10
C VAL A 81 3.88 -0.17 8.80
N GLN A 82 4.54 0.82 9.38
CA GLN A 82 5.71 0.64 10.23
C GLN A 82 5.56 1.49 11.50
N GLY A 83 5.39 0.82 12.64
CA GLY A 83 5.18 1.47 13.92
C GLY A 83 3.91 2.32 13.91
N ASN A 84 4.08 3.63 14.07
CA ASN A 84 3.00 4.61 14.11
C ASN A 84 2.73 5.27 12.76
N TYR A 85 3.34 4.80 11.67
CA TYR A 85 3.24 5.46 10.38
C TYR A 85 2.69 4.51 9.32
N ALA A 86 1.74 5.02 8.52
CA ALA A 86 1.23 4.34 7.35
C ALA A 86 1.63 5.10 6.09
N TYR A 87 1.98 4.36 5.06
CA TYR A 87 2.40 4.86 3.76
C TYR A 87 1.45 4.29 2.71
N SER A 88 0.81 5.17 1.95
CA SER A 88 -0.12 4.78 0.89
C SER A 88 0.22 5.51 -0.38
N THR A 89 0.24 4.83 -1.51
CA THR A 89 0.18 5.55 -2.79
C THR A 89 -1.25 5.94 -3.07
N ILE A 90 -1.45 7.00 -3.84
CA ILE A 90 -2.76 7.46 -4.30
C ILE A 90 -2.62 7.88 -5.75
N LYS A 91 -3.51 7.40 -6.61
CA LYS A 91 -3.70 7.90 -7.97
C LYS A 91 -5.02 8.64 -8.08
N THR A 92 -4.97 9.95 -8.35
CA THR A 92 -6.15 10.79 -8.53
C THR A 92 -6.39 11.04 -10.01
N ILE A 93 -7.65 10.87 -10.45
CA ILE A 93 -8.10 11.32 -11.77
C ILE A 93 -9.26 12.29 -11.58
N GLU A 94 -9.08 13.52 -12.06
CA GLU A 94 -10.11 14.55 -12.07
C GLU A 94 -10.68 14.70 -13.48
N ASN A 95 -12.00 14.89 -13.57
CA ASN A 95 -12.69 15.23 -14.81
C ASN A 95 -13.55 16.48 -14.59
N VAL A 96 -13.01 17.64 -14.95
CA VAL A 96 -13.72 18.92 -14.83
C VAL A 96 -14.25 19.32 -16.21
N CYS A 97 -15.54 19.07 -16.44
CA CYS A 97 -16.24 19.41 -17.68
C CYS A 97 -15.59 18.81 -18.96
N GLY A 98 -15.07 17.58 -18.88
CA GLY A 98 -14.39 16.90 -19.98
C GLY A 98 -12.89 17.17 -20.06
N ASN A 99 -12.34 18.00 -19.16
CA ASN A 99 -10.90 18.14 -18.99
C ASN A 99 -10.41 17.13 -17.96
N PHE A 100 -9.54 16.23 -18.38
CA PHE A 100 -8.97 15.20 -17.53
C PHE A 100 -7.59 15.62 -17.04
N SER A 101 -7.38 15.54 -15.71
CA SER A 101 -6.07 15.61 -15.08
C SER A 101 -5.84 14.36 -14.25
N ALA A 102 -4.59 13.93 -14.16
CA ALA A 102 -4.18 12.85 -13.27
C ALA A 102 -2.99 13.32 -12.44
N SER A 103 -2.98 12.94 -11.17
CA SER A 103 -1.86 13.15 -10.26
C SER A 103 -1.67 11.91 -9.40
N SER A 104 -0.42 11.57 -9.11
CA SER A 104 -0.09 10.46 -8.24
C SER A 104 0.84 10.90 -7.13
N GLU A 105 0.60 10.40 -5.93
CA GLU A 105 1.39 10.76 -4.76
C GLU A 105 1.59 9.57 -3.82
N LEU A 106 2.71 9.56 -3.12
CA LEU A 106 2.86 8.84 -1.86
C LEU A 106 2.36 9.75 -0.74
N VAL A 107 1.56 9.18 0.15
CA VAL A 107 1.02 9.84 1.32
C VAL A 107 1.53 9.18 2.58
N VAL A 108 1.92 10.02 3.53
CA VAL A 108 2.37 9.58 4.86
C VAL A 108 1.33 9.98 5.89
N TYR A 109 0.92 9.00 6.69
CA TYR A 109 -0.02 9.19 7.80
C TYR A 109 0.67 8.90 9.13
N ASP A 110 0.43 9.74 10.13
CA ASP A 110 0.55 9.37 11.54
C ASP A 110 -0.71 8.62 11.95
N VAL A 111 -0.53 7.36 12.37
CA VAL A 111 -1.56 6.45 12.83
C VAL A 111 -1.33 6.03 14.30
N SER A 112 -0.56 6.81 15.06
CA SER A 112 -0.37 6.60 16.51
C SER A 112 -1.70 6.62 17.26
N ASP A 113 -2.60 7.55 16.90
CA ASP A 113 -4.02 7.47 17.24
C ASP A 113 -4.79 6.82 16.08
N LYS A 114 -5.06 5.52 16.23
CA LYS A 114 -5.80 4.69 15.27
C LYS A 114 -7.24 5.18 15.03
N THR A 115 -7.77 6.05 15.88
CA THR A 115 -9.12 6.63 15.75
C THR A 115 -9.14 7.98 15.02
N ALA A 116 -7.97 8.61 14.85
CA ALA A 116 -7.83 9.93 14.23
C ALA A 116 -6.50 10.04 13.45
N PRO A 117 -6.35 9.30 12.33
CA PRO A 117 -5.13 9.36 11.53
C PRO A 117 -4.90 10.75 10.94
N LEU A 118 -3.65 11.22 10.95
CA LEU A 118 -3.25 12.55 10.45
C LEU A 118 -2.35 12.42 9.24
N VAL A 119 -2.57 13.24 8.21
CA VAL A 119 -1.65 13.34 7.07
C VAL A 119 -0.43 14.18 7.46
N LEU A 120 0.76 13.61 7.35
CA LEU A 120 2.04 14.31 7.63
C LEU A 120 2.62 14.97 6.39
N GLY A 121 2.48 14.33 5.21
CA GLY A 121 3.02 14.86 3.97
C GLY A 121 2.60 14.06 2.75
N THR A 122 2.83 14.66 1.57
CA THR A 122 2.62 14.01 0.28
C THR A 122 3.82 14.23 -0.64
N TYR A 123 4.17 13.21 -1.43
CA TYR A 123 5.35 13.16 -2.27
C TYR A 123 4.94 12.73 -3.68
N LEU A 124 5.24 13.56 -4.68
CA LEU A 124 4.80 13.29 -6.05
C LEU A 124 5.47 12.04 -6.63
N LEU A 125 4.66 11.20 -7.26
CA LEU A 125 5.04 10.02 -8.04
C LEU A 125 4.37 10.10 -9.42
N ASP A 126 4.71 9.21 -10.34
CA ASP A 126 4.08 9.22 -11.68
C ASP A 126 2.95 8.19 -11.78
N ILE A 127 3.24 6.89 -11.73
CA ILE A 127 2.25 5.82 -11.76
C ILE A 127 2.62 4.75 -10.70
N PRO A 128 2.41 5.03 -9.41
CA PRO A 128 2.76 4.10 -8.35
C PRO A 128 1.74 2.96 -8.22
N ASN A 129 2.22 1.72 -8.03
CA ASN A 129 1.35 0.53 -8.00
C ASN A 129 1.59 -0.41 -6.81
N GLY A 130 2.83 -0.51 -6.34
CA GLY A 130 3.25 -1.47 -5.31
C GLY A 130 4.20 -0.83 -4.32
N LEU A 131 4.14 -1.23 -3.05
CA LEU A 131 5.08 -0.75 -2.06
C LEU A 131 5.35 -1.77 -0.95
N GLY A 132 6.52 -1.64 -0.36
CA GLY A 132 7.02 -2.45 0.75
C GLY A 132 8.14 -1.71 1.45
N TYR A 133 8.52 -2.14 2.64
CA TYR A 133 9.61 -1.51 3.37
C TYR A 133 10.61 -2.53 3.90
N LYS A 134 11.83 -2.06 4.15
CA LYS A 134 12.87 -2.77 4.88
C LYS A 134 13.64 -1.76 5.72
N ASP A 135 13.76 -2.04 7.01
CA ASP A 135 14.38 -1.12 7.98
C ASP A 135 13.75 0.28 7.84
N HIS A 136 14.53 1.33 7.65
CA HIS A 136 14.04 2.70 7.41
C HIS A 136 13.97 3.07 5.91
N TYR A 137 13.81 2.09 5.02
CA TYR A 137 13.63 2.34 3.57
C TYR A 137 12.28 1.85 3.08
N LEU A 138 11.55 2.73 2.42
CA LEU A 138 10.32 2.43 1.70
C LEU A 138 10.62 2.31 0.20
N PHE A 139 10.18 1.22 -0.40
CA PHE A 139 10.32 0.92 -1.82
C PHE A 139 8.97 1.09 -2.48
N VAL A 140 8.93 1.81 -3.60
CA VAL A 140 7.70 2.08 -4.35
C VAL A 140 7.93 1.74 -5.82
N CYS A 141 7.15 0.79 -6.35
CA CYS A 141 7.06 0.54 -7.78
C CYS A 141 6.38 1.73 -8.45
N ASP A 142 7.13 2.57 -9.17
CA ASP A 142 6.62 3.68 -9.98
C ASP A 142 6.76 3.32 -11.47
N GLU A 143 5.65 2.87 -12.05
CA GLU A 143 5.55 2.44 -13.46
C GLU A 143 5.88 3.59 -14.41
N GLY A 144 5.45 4.81 -14.11
CA GLY A 144 5.69 5.97 -14.98
C GLY A 144 7.17 6.35 -15.06
N ARG A 145 7.94 6.05 -14.01
CA ARG A 145 9.39 6.29 -13.95
C ARG A 145 10.24 5.09 -14.38
N ASP A 146 9.63 3.93 -14.71
CA ASP A 146 10.33 2.66 -14.93
C ASP A 146 11.34 2.33 -13.81
N GLN A 147 10.90 2.54 -12.56
CA GLN A 147 11.76 2.44 -11.39
C GLN A 147 11.04 1.87 -10.17
N VAL A 148 11.81 1.18 -9.34
CA VAL A 148 11.53 1.10 -7.91
C VAL A 148 12.19 2.31 -7.25
N VAL A 149 11.39 3.31 -6.91
CA VAL A 149 11.80 4.51 -6.17
C VAL A 149 12.00 4.12 -4.70
N ILE A 150 13.01 4.69 -4.04
CA ILE A 150 13.33 4.36 -2.65
C ILE A 150 13.35 5.63 -1.81
N PHE A 151 12.53 5.68 -0.78
CA PHE A 151 12.51 6.75 0.21
C PHE A 151 13.20 6.30 1.50
N ASP A 152 14.01 7.17 2.09
CA ASP A 152 14.40 7.08 3.49
C ASP A 152 13.23 7.59 4.34
N ILE A 153 12.76 6.73 5.25
CA ILE A 153 11.63 6.96 6.15
C ILE A 153 12.07 7.06 7.62
N SER A 154 13.35 7.33 7.88
CA SER A 154 13.89 7.49 9.24
C SER A 154 13.33 8.72 9.98
N ASP A 155 13.02 9.80 9.25
CA ASP A 155 12.18 10.90 9.74
C ASP A 155 10.79 10.82 9.08
N PRO A 156 9.74 10.45 9.83
CA PRO A 156 8.40 10.31 9.30
C PRO A 156 7.74 11.65 8.93
N ASN A 157 8.29 12.79 9.37
CA ASN A 157 7.77 14.12 9.02
C ASN A 157 8.31 14.62 7.68
N GLU A 158 9.46 14.10 7.24
CA GLU A 158 10.13 14.53 6.02
C GLU A 158 10.86 13.34 5.39
N LEU A 159 10.24 12.72 4.40
CA LEU A 159 10.83 11.63 3.64
C LEU A 159 11.82 12.19 2.63
N PHE A 160 12.89 11.44 2.41
CA PHE A 160 13.90 11.77 1.42
C PHE A 160 13.94 10.71 0.31
N GLU A 161 13.69 11.11 -0.94
CA GLU A 161 13.91 10.23 -2.10
C GLU A 161 15.42 10.00 -2.27
N THR A 162 15.86 8.77 -2.09
CA THR A 162 17.27 8.39 -2.13
C THR A 162 17.78 8.27 -3.56
N SER A 163 19.10 8.27 -3.73
CA SER A 163 19.74 7.98 -5.03
C SER A 163 19.80 6.49 -5.39
N TYR A 164 19.22 5.59 -4.57
CA TYR A 164 19.36 4.14 -4.71
C TYR A 164 18.26 3.49 -5.56
N ALA A 165 17.46 4.28 -6.27
CA ALA A 165 16.38 3.80 -7.13
C ALA A 165 16.87 2.72 -8.10
N ILE A 166 16.03 1.71 -8.33
CA ILE A 166 16.36 0.55 -9.16
C ILE A 166 15.59 0.67 -10.47
N SER A 167 16.29 0.67 -11.60
CA SER A 167 15.64 0.60 -12.91
C SER A 167 14.97 -0.76 -13.11
N VAL A 168 13.65 -0.75 -13.24
CA VAL A 168 12.82 -1.92 -13.53
C VAL A 168 11.76 -1.43 -14.51
N ILE A 169 11.63 -2.07 -15.66
CA ILE A 169 10.62 -1.67 -16.66
C ILE A 169 9.24 -2.14 -16.20
N ASP A 170 8.25 -1.25 -16.24
CA ASP A 170 6.85 -1.50 -15.85
C ASP A 170 6.68 -2.28 -14.51
N PRO A 171 7.21 -1.78 -13.37
CA PRO A 171 7.06 -2.45 -12.08
C PRO A 171 5.62 -2.34 -11.58
N TYR A 172 5.01 -3.49 -11.27
CA TYR A 172 3.62 -3.55 -10.81
C TYR A 172 3.50 -3.70 -9.31
N ASP A 173 4.25 -4.62 -8.71
CA ASP A 173 4.17 -4.88 -7.28
C ASP A 173 5.49 -5.41 -6.76
N LEU A 174 5.76 -5.23 -5.48
CA LEU A 174 6.94 -5.78 -4.83
C LEU A 174 6.58 -6.41 -3.50
N ILE A 175 7.32 -7.46 -3.15
CA ILE A 175 7.31 -8.04 -1.82
C ILE A 175 8.74 -8.12 -1.31
N ILE A 176 8.92 -7.86 -0.02
CA ILE A 176 10.22 -7.93 0.65
C ILE A 176 10.12 -8.98 1.75
N ASP A 177 11.10 -9.89 1.77
CA ASP A 177 11.27 -10.88 2.82
C ASP A 177 12.75 -10.94 3.23
N GLY A 178 13.02 -10.40 4.43
CA GLY A 178 14.37 -10.31 4.99
C GLY A 178 15.35 -9.57 4.09
N GLN A 179 16.24 -10.33 3.43
CA GLN A 179 17.32 -9.81 2.58
C GLN A 179 16.97 -9.84 1.08
N LYS A 180 15.78 -10.30 0.71
CA LYS A 180 15.36 -10.41 -0.69
C LYS A 180 14.13 -9.55 -0.97
N MET A 181 14.13 -8.92 -2.12
CA MET A 181 12.96 -8.26 -2.69
C MET A 181 12.61 -8.91 -4.02
N ILE A 182 11.34 -9.23 -4.24
CA ILE A 182 10.83 -9.70 -5.52
C ILE A 182 9.96 -8.59 -6.08
N VAL A 183 10.30 -8.12 -7.28
CA VAL A 183 9.52 -7.13 -8.03
C VAL A 183 8.83 -7.85 -9.18
N SER A 184 7.51 -7.75 -9.25
CA SER A 184 6.74 -8.24 -10.37
C SER A 184 6.63 -7.16 -11.44
N THR A 185 6.80 -7.57 -12.69
CA THR A 185 6.62 -6.72 -13.87
C THR A 185 5.59 -7.36 -14.80
N LYS A 186 5.37 -6.79 -15.98
CA LYS A 186 4.49 -7.38 -17.00
C LYS A 186 4.91 -8.77 -17.46
N THR A 187 6.20 -9.05 -17.55
CA THR A 187 6.71 -10.28 -18.20
C THR A 187 7.51 -11.18 -17.26
N GLU A 188 7.92 -10.68 -16.10
CA GLU A 188 8.85 -11.39 -15.23
C GLU A 188 8.64 -11.03 -13.75
N PHE A 189 9.29 -11.81 -12.90
CA PHE A 189 9.61 -11.45 -11.54
C PHE A 189 11.12 -11.26 -11.46
N GLN A 190 11.57 -10.10 -11.01
CA GLN A 190 12.98 -9.81 -10.75
C GLN A 190 13.26 -9.97 -9.27
N ILE A 191 14.35 -10.64 -8.93
CA ILE A 191 14.75 -10.89 -7.54
C ILE A 191 15.99 -10.07 -7.24
N PHE A 192 15.94 -9.27 -6.18
CA PHE A 192 17.00 -8.40 -5.71
C PHE A 192 17.50 -8.83 -4.33
N ASP A 193 18.80 -8.71 -4.10
CA ASP A 193 19.41 -8.70 -2.79
C ASP A 193 19.38 -7.28 -2.23
N VAL A 194 18.71 -7.12 -1.09
CA VAL A 194 18.51 -5.87 -0.37
C VAL A 194 19.12 -5.93 1.03
N THR A 195 20.14 -6.78 1.24
CA THR A 195 20.89 -6.84 2.52
C THR A 195 21.47 -5.47 2.85
N ASP A 196 22.06 -4.81 1.86
CA ASP A 196 22.53 -3.44 1.88
C ASP A 196 21.72 -2.64 0.85
N VAL A 197 20.83 -1.77 1.33
CA VAL A 197 19.92 -0.98 0.48
C VAL A 197 20.68 0.09 -0.32
N GLU A 198 21.88 0.45 0.11
CA GLU A 198 22.72 1.38 -0.66
C GLU A 198 23.40 0.68 -1.85
N GLN A 199 23.42 -0.67 -1.86
CA GLN A 199 24.14 -1.51 -2.83
C GLN A 199 23.28 -2.69 -3.32
N ILE A 200 22.05 -2.40 -3.74
CA ILE A 200 21.09 -3.40 -4.20
C ILE A 200 21.57 -4.09 -5.48
N LYS A 201 21.39 -5.41 -5.54
CA LYS A 201 21.82 -6.21 -6.71
C LYS A 201 20.71 -7.14 -7.17
N LYS A 202 20.43 -7.14 -8.48
CA LYS A 202 19.61 -8.20 -9.08
C LYS A 202 20.36 -9.53 -8.98
N VAL A 203 19.74 -10.52 -8.36
CA VAL A 203 20.30 -11.86 -8.12
C VAL A 203 19.54 -12.97 -8.83
N GLY A 204 18.36 -12.68 -9.36
CA GLY A 204 17.54 -13.67 -10.03
C GLY A 204 16.44 -13.07 -10.89
N LEU A 205 15.84 -13.93 -11.69
CA LEU A 205 14.71 -13.62 -12.55
C LEU A 205 13.89 -14.89 -12.79
N ILE A 206 12.57 -14.75 -12.80
CA ILE A 206 11.61 -15.80 -13.12
C ILE A 206 10.69 -15.25 -14.22
N LEU A 207 10.53 -15.98 -15.32
CA LEU A 207 9.60 -15.59 -16.39
C LEU A 207 8.16 -15.96 -16.01
N LYS A 208 7.20 -15.11 -16.38
CA LYS A 208 5.76 -15.36 -16.20
C LYS A 208 5.19 -16.26 -17.30
#